data_AF-A0A3P6SV44-F1
#
_entry.id   AF-A0A3P6SV44-F1
#
_cell.length_a   1.000
_cell.length_b   1.000
_cell.length_c   1.000
_cell.angle_alpha   90.00
_cell.angle_beta   90.00
_cell.angle_gamma   90.00
#
_symmetry.space_group_name_H-M   'P 1'
#
loop_
_entity.id
_entity.type
_entity.pdbx_description
1 polymer ?
#
loop_
_entity_poly.entity_id
_entity_poly.type
_entity_poly.pdbx_seq_one_letter_code
_entity_poly.pdbx_strand_id
1 'polypeptide(L)'
;MSGKGECSAWGGKTAWGRQEEDCEPIVSFVEIMSEDLADSLNEEEKKKEEEFLRAVAQSEAERMYTNDEEMARALQREFDREYDLSVRLEEEKQKAKKNIGTSLFTSFYDYFSHSLTTKML
;
A
#
# COMPACT_ATOMS: atom_id res chain seq x y z
N MET A 1 47.01 -26.94 -3.12
CA MET A 1 46.10 -26.07 -2.35
C MET A 1 44.96 -25.67 -3.28
N SER A 2 43.72 -25.78 -2.79
CA SER A 2 42.51 -25.02 -3.14
C SER A 2 42.20 -24.81 -4.64
N GLY A 3 41.14 -25.33 -5.24
CA GLY A 3 39.82 -25.62 -4.71
C GLY A 3 38.78 -24.78 -5.45
N LYS A 4 37.65 -25.42 -5.82
CA LYS A 4 36.39 -24.90 -6.41
C LYS A 4 36.41 -24.80 -7.94
N GLY A 5 35.64 -25.56 -8.72
CA GLY A 5 34.34 -26.19 -8.44
C GLY A 5 33.21 -25.28 -8.95
N GLU A 6 32.77 -25.56 -10.18
CA GLU A 6 31.40 -25.45 -10.76
C GLU A 6 30.52 -24.21 -10.45
N CYS A 7 29.90 -23.61 -11.48
CA CYS A 7 28.41 -23.60 -11.60
C CYS A 7 27.91 -22.88 -12.88
N SER A 8 27.10 -23.63 -13.64
CA SER A 8 26.01 -23.23 -14.56
C SER A 8 26.29 -22.58 -15.93
N ALA A 9 25.65 -23.18 -16.95
CA ALA A 9 25.58 -22.75 -18.36
C ALA A 9 24.53 -21.65 -18.66
N TRP A 10 23.95 -21.03 -17.62
CA TRP A 10 23.02 -19.90 -17.73
C TRP A 10 23.64 -18.66 -17.09
N GLY A 11 24.77 -18.25 -17.67
CA GLY A 11 25.62 -17.20 -17.12
C GLY A 11 24.92 -15.85 -16.98
N GLY A 12 25.13 -15.24 -15.82
CA GLY A 12 25.18 -13.80 -15.65
C GLY A 12 23.90 -13.17 -15.12
N LYS A 13 24.00 -12.62 -13.91
CA LYS A 13 23.28 -11.44 -13.37
C LYS A 13 21.95 -11.18 -14.08
N THR A 14 20.85 -11.65 -13.50
CA THR A 14 19.51 -11.33 -13.99
C THR A 14 19.31 -9.81 -14.05
N ALA A 15 18.50 -9.31 -14.99
CA ALA A 15 18.17 -7.88 -15.13
C ALA A 15 17.45 -7.27 -13.89
N TRP A 16 17.20 -8.11 -12.88
CA TRP A 16 16.60 -7.77 -11.60
C TRP A 16 17.63 -7.63 -10.46
N GLY A 17 18.94 -7.67 -10.77
CA GLY A 17 20.00 -7.12 -9.92
C GLY A 17 20.29 -7.85 -8.60
N ARG A 18 19.73 -9.05 -8.36
CA ARG A 18 20.14 -9.85 -7.19
C ARG A 18 21.41 -10.65 -7.47
N GLN A 19 22.29 -10.65 -6.46
CA GLN A 19 23.49 -11.47 -6.38
C GLN A 19 23.08 -12.94 -6.26
N GLU A 20 23.78 -13.87 -6.93
CA GLU A 20 23.52 -15.32 -6.96
C GLU A 20 23.53 -16.03 -5.58
N GLU A 21 23.78 -15.30 -4.49
CA GLU A 21 23.73 -15.85 -3.13
C GLU A 21 22.28 -15.92 -2.57
N ASP A 22 21.33 -15.21 -3.19
CA ASP A 22 19.90 -15.29 -2.89
C ASP A 22 19.19 -16.21 -3.88
N CYS A 23 19.69 -17.45 -4.07
CA CYS A 23 18.93 -18.44 -4.81
C CYS A 23 17.59 -18.67 -4.10
N GLU A 24 16.50 -18.38 -4.81
CA GLU A 24 15.17 -18.83 -4.40
C GLU A 24 15.23 -20.35 -4.17
N PRO A 25 14.50 -20.90 -3.17
CA PRO A 25 14.49 -22.33 -2.93
C PRO A 25 14.19 -23.04 -4.26
N ILE A 26 15.00 -24.04 -4.64
CA ILE A 26 14.71 -24.85 -5.82
C ILE A 26 13.49 -25.68 -5.49
N VAL A 27 12.31 -25.12 -5.75
CA VAL A 27 11.04 -25.82 -5.71
C VAL A 27 10.96 -26.73 -6.93
N SER A 28 10.63 -28.00 -6.72
CA SER A 28 10.52 -28.93 -7.84
C SER A 28 9.29 -28.58 -8.68
N PHE A 29 9.37 -28.71 -10.01
CA PHE A 29 8.19 -28.53 -10.88
C PHE A 29 7.02 -29.45 -10.50
N VAL A 30 7.32 -30.60 -9.90
CA VAL A 30 6.33 -31.56 -9.38
C VAL A 30 5.61 -30.98 -8.17
N GLU A 31 6.29 -30.22 -7.33
CA GLU A 31 5.71 -29.58 -6.14
C GLU A 31 4.86 -28.36 -6.51
N ILE A 32 5.33 -27.53 -7.46
CA ILE A 32 4.60 -26.37 -7.98
C ILE A 32 3.30 -26.79 -8.68
N MET A 33 3.28 -27.97 -9.30
CA MET A 33 2.09 -28.53 -9.94
C MET A 33 1.50 -29.70 -9.14
N SER A 34 1.82 -29.80 -7.85
CA SER A 34 1.32 -30.90 -7.05
C SER A 34 -0.19 -30.78 -6.87
N GLU A 35 -0.86 -31.93 -6.89
CA GLU A 35 -2.28 -32.04 -6.57
C GLU A 35 -2.56 -31.50 -5.17
N ASP A 36 -1.68 -31.81 -4.20
CA ASP A 36 -1.73 -31.30 -2.83
C ASP A 36 -1.70 -29.75 -2.76
N LEU A 37 -0.88 -29.09 -3.59
CA LEU A 37 -0.85 -27.63 -3.66
C LEU A 37 -2.13 -27.05 -4.29
N ALA A 38 -2.66 -27.71 -5.32
CA ALA A 38 -3.92 -27.29 -5.95
C ALA A 38 -5.10 -27.40 -4.97
N ASP A 39 -5.17 -28.50 -4.21
CA ASP A 39 -6.19 -28.70 -3.17
C ASP A 39 -6.04 -27.68 -2.03
N SER A 40 -4.81 -27.45 -1.56
CA SER A 40 -4.54 -26.44 -0.53
C SER A 40 -4.99 -25.03 -0.93
N LEU A 41 -4.74 -24.62 -2.18
CA LEU A 41 -5.17 -23.30 -2.66
C LEU A 41 -6.70 -23.21 -2.76
N ASN A 42 -7.35 -24.26 -3.24
CA ASN A 42 -8.82 -24.32 -3.33
C ASN A 42 -9.49 -24.31 -1.95
N GLU A 43 -8.91 -25.00 -0.96
CA GLU A 43 -9.36 -24.97 0.43
C GLU A 43 -9.18 -23.59 1.07
N GLU A 44 -8.05 -22.93 0.82
CA GLU A 44 -7.81 -21.56 1.28
C GLU A 44 -8.82 -20.57 0.68
N GLU A 45 -9.10 -20.67 -0.62
CA GLU A 45 -10.10 -19.84 -1.28
C GLU A 45 -11.50 -20.03 -0.68
N LYS A 46 -11.93 -21.29 -0.47
CA LYS A 46 -13.22 -21.58 0.17
C LYS A 46 -13.29 -21.06 1.59
N LYS A 47 -12.23 -21.26 2.38
CA LYS A 47 -12.16 -20.77 3.75
C LYS A 47 -12.26 -19.24 3.78
N LYS A 48 -11.58 -18.56 2.87
CA LYS A 48 -11.63 -17.10 2.74
C LYS A 48 -13.03 -16.62 2.32
N GLU A 49 -13.68 -17.33 1.40
CA GLU A 49 -15.06 -17.06 1.01
C GLU A 49 -16.02 -17.24 2.19
N GLU A 50 -15.89 -18.32 2.96
CA GLU A 50 -16.68 -18.56 4.17
C GLU A 50 -16.45 -17.48 5.23
N GLU A 51 -15.20 -17.07 5.45
CA GLU A 51 -14.86 -15.98 6.37
C GLU A 51 -15.48 -14.65 5.92
N PHE A 52 -15.44 -14.36 4.62
CA PHE A 52 -16.07 -13.17 4.06
C PHE A 52 -17.59 -13.20 4.22
N LEU A 53 -18.24 -14.30 3.86
CA LEU A 53 -19.68 -14.49 4.04
C LEU A 53 -20.08 -14.37 5.52
N ARG A 54 -19.27 -14.91 6.42
CA ARG A 54 -19.47 -14.79 7.86
C ARG A 54 -19.33 -13.34 8.34
N ALA A 55 -18.32 -12.62 7.88
CA ALA A 55 -18.13 -11.21 8.23
C ALA A 55 -19.27 -10.33 7.70
N VAL A 56 -19.73 -10.58 6.46
CA VAL A 56 -20.88 -9.90 5.87
C VAL A 56 -22.14 -10.19 6.69
N ALA A 57 -22.45 -11.46 6.97
CA ALA A 57 -23.61 -11.85 7.76
C ALA A 57 -23.56 -11.26 9.18
N GLN A 58 -22.39 -11.19 9.81
CA GLN A 58 -22.22 -10.51 11.10
C GLN A 58 -22.47 -9.01 10.99
N SER A 59 -21.93 -8.35 9.97
CA SER A 59 -22.13 -6.92 9.76
C SER A 59 -23.59 -6.57 9.44
N GLU A 60 -24.30 -7.45 8.74
CA GLU A 60 -25.73 -7.32 8.46
C GLU A 60 -26.57 -7.57 9.70
N ALA A 61 -26.21 -8.56 10.52
CA ALA A 61 -26.87 -8.83 11.80
C ALA A 61 -26.68 -7.68 12.81
N GLU A 62 -25.50 -7.04 12.82
CA GLU A 62 -25.25 -5.83 13.62
C GLU A 62 -26.03 -4.61 13.11
N ARG A 63 -26.30 -4.54 11.79
CA ARG A 63 -27.06 -3.47 11.13
C ARG A 63 -28.53 -3.84 10.95
N MET A 64 -29.11 -4.55 11.90
CA MET A 64 -30.53 -4.90 11.84
C MET A 64 -31.38 -3.68 12.22
N TYR A 65 -31.74 -2.89 11.21
CA TYR A 65 -32.64 -1.75 11.38
C TYR A 65 -34.09 -2.23 11.52
N THR A 66 -34.82 -1.67 12.48
CA THR A 66 -36.20 -2.08 12.75
C THR A 66 -37.21 -1.39 11.82
N ASN A 67 -36.81 -0.27 11.21
CA ASN A 67 -37.62 0.56 10.33
C ASN A 67 -36.74 1.30 9.32
N ASP A 68 -37.25 1.55 8.12
CA ASP A 68 -36.55 2.27 7.05
C ASP A 68 -36.16 3.70 7.46
N GLU A 69 -36.96 4.35 8.32
CA GLU A 69 -36.63 5.67 8.88
C GLU A 69 -35.36 5.63 9.75
N GLU A 70 -35.20 4.57 10.54
CA GLU A 70 -34.03 4.37 11.39
C GLU A 70 -32.78 4.11 10.54
N MET A 71 -32.94 3.27 9.50
CA MET A 71 -31.89 3.01 8.51
C MET A 71 -31.45 4.30 7.80
N ALA A 72 -32.39 5.11 7.31
CA ALA A 72 -32.08 6.37 6.64
C ALA A 72 -31.32 7.34 7.55
N ARG A 73 -31.71 7.45 8.83
CA ARG A 73 -30.99 8.28 9.81
C ARG A 73 -29.61 7.72 10.13
N ALA A 74 -29.44 6.41 10.22
CA ALA A 74 -28.13 5.80 10.45
C ALA A 74 -27.18 6.07 9.27
N LEU A 75 -27.66 5.86 8.04
CA LEU A 75 -26.90 6.16 6.82
C LEU A 75 -26.52 7.63 6.73
N GLN A 76 -27.44 8.56 7.01
CA GLN A 76 -27.13 9.98 7.02
C GLN A 76 -26.00 10.33 7.99
N ARG A 77 -26.01 9.76 9.21
CA ARG A 77 -24.94 10.00 10.20
C ARG A 77 -23.57 9.48 9.74
N GLU A 78 -23.53 8.35 9.04
CA GLU A 78 -22.28 7.83 8.49
C GLU A 78 -21.76 8.73 7.36
N PHE A 79 -22.64 9.19 6.46
CA PHE A 79 -22.28 10.16 5.43
C PHE A 79 -21.77 11.48 6.00
N ASP A 80 -22.48 12.05 6.98
CA ASP A 80 -22.06 13.30 7.63
C ASP A 80 -20.69 13.16 8.29
N ARG A 81 -20.43 12.01 8.94
CA ARG A 81 -19.12 11.71 9.56
C ARG A 81 -17.99 11.62 8.53
N GLU A 82 -18.22 10.92 7.43
CA GLU A 82 -17.22 10.77 6.36
C GLU A 82 -16.95 12.10 5.64
N TYR A 83 -17.99 12.90 5.46
CA TYR A 83 -17.89 14.24 4.90
C TYR A 83 -17.01 15.14 5.78
N ASP A 84 -17.25 15.17 7.09
CA ASP A 84 -16.43 15.96 8.03
C ASP A 84 -14.95 15.58 7.98
N LEU A 85 -14.64 14.28 7.90
CA LEU A 85 -13.27 13.79 7.76
C LEU A 85 -12.64 14.24 6.44
N SER A 86 -13.40 14.16 5.34
CA SER A 86 -12.95 14.58 4.01
C SER A 86 -12.64 16.08 3.96
N VAL A 87 -13.50 16.89 4.58
CA VAL A 87 -13.28 18.35 4.69
C VAL A 87 -12.01 18.65 5.46
N ARG A 88 -11.81 18.03 6.63
CA ARG A 88 -10.59 18.24 7.43
C ARG A 88 -9.32 17.85 6.66
N LEU A 89 -9.36 16.73 5.95
CA LEU A 89 -8.21 16.26 5.16
C LEU A 89 -7.90 17.21 4.00
N GLU A 90 -8.90 17.74 3.31
CA GLU A 90 -8.67 18.73 2.26
C GLU A 90 -8.16 20.06 2.85
N GLU A 91 -8.66 20.50 4.01
CA GLU A 91 -8.10 21.66 4.71
C GLU A 91 -6.63 21.48 5.08
N GLU A 92 -6.24 20.30 5.59
CA GLU A 92 -4.86 19.96 5.89
C GLU A 92 -3.98 20.00 4.63
N LYS A 93 -4.46 19.44 3.52
CA LYS A 93 -3.77 19.48 2.24
C LYS A 93 -3.60 20.90 1.71
N GLN A 94 -4.60 21.76 1.88
CA GLN A 94 -4.51 23.18 1.49
C GLN A 94 -3.57 23.96 2.41
N LYS A 95 -3.57 23.69 3.72
CA LYS A 95 -2.59 24.24 4.68
C LYS A 95 -1.17 23.81 4.31
N ALA A 96 -0.96 22.53 3.99
CA ALA A 96 0.34 22.01 3.54
C ALA A 96 0.82 22.72 2.27
N LYS A 97 -0.04 22.87 1.26
CA LYS A 97 0.29 23.61 0.03
C LYS A 97 0.65 25.08 0.29
N LYS A 98 -0.10 25.77 1.16
CA LYS A 98 0.20 27.16 1.54
C LYS A 98 1.56 27.26 2.25
N ASN A 99 1.84 26.34 3.18
CA ASN A 99 3.11 26.31 3.92
C ASN A 99 4.32 25.99 3.02
N ILE A 100 4.13 25.15 2.00
CA ILE A 100 5.16 24.90 0.97
C ILE A 100 5.36 26.15 0.10
N GLY A 101 4.27 26.83 -0.28
CA GLY A 101 4.36 28.07 -1.06
C GLY A 101 5.08 29.19 -0.31
N THR A 102 4.81 29.36 0.99
CA THR A 102 5.50 30.37 1.81
C THR A 102 6.97 30.01 2.05
N SER A 103 7.31 28.74 2.28
CA SER A 103 8.71 28.32 2.47
C SER A 103 9.56 28.42 1.20
N LEU A 104 8.97 28.15 0.02
CA LEU A 104 9.62 28.36 -1.27
C LEU A 104 9.82 29.85 -1.56
N PHE A 105 8.86 30.69 -1.16
CA PHE A 105 8.99 32.15 -1.33
C PHE A 105 10.08 32.74 -0.43
N THR A 106 10.14 32.33 0.85
CA THR A 106 11.19 32.80 1.77
C THR A 106 12.57 32.32 1.34
N SER A 107 12.72 31.05 0.98
CA SER A 107 14.02 30.54 0.51
C SER A 107 14.48 31.19 -0.79
N PHE A 108 13.57 31.50 -1.72
CA PHE A 108 13.89 32.27 -2.92
C PHE A 108 14.31 33.70 -2.61
N TYR A 109 13.61 34.37 -1.69
CA TYR A 109 13.93 35.74 -1.27
C TYR A 109 15.27 35.83 -0.52
N ASP A 110 15.58 34.84 0.33
CA ASP A 110 16.85 34.74 1.03
C ASP A 110 18.01 34.51 0.06
N TYR A 111 17.82 33.62 -0.93
CA TYR A 111 18.80 33.38 -1.99
C TYR A 111 19.04 34.63 -2.84
N PHE A 112 17.97 35.33 -3.23
CA PHE A 112 18.06 36.56 -4.02
C PHE A 112 18.73 37.70 -3.24
N SER A 113 18.39 37.87 -1.96
CA SER A 113 19.02 38.87 -1.09
C SER A 113 20.50 38.60 -0.89
N HIS A 114 20.90 37.34 -0.67
CA HIS A 114 22.32 36.96 -0.57
C HIS A 114 23.08 37.19 -1.89
N SER A 115 22.46 36.92 -3.03
CA SER A 115 23.07 37.16 -4.36
C SER A 115 23.33 38.65 -4.63
N LEU A 116 22.42 39.54 -4.21
CA LEU A 116 22.58 40.98 -4.36
C LEU A 116 23.66 41.55 -3.44
N THR A 117 23.75 41.11 -2.18
CA THR A 117 24.80 41.56 -1.26
C THR A 117 26.19 41.08 -1.67
N THR A 118 26.30 39.89 -2.28
CA THR A 118 27.60 39.36 -2.71
C THR A 118 28.15 40.07 -3.96
N LYS A 119 27.32 40.75 -4.76
CA LYS A 119 27.75 41.49 -5.96
C LYS A 119 28.12 42.96 -5.69
N MET A 120 27.94 43.46 -4.47
CA MET A 120 28.26 44.83 -4.07
C MET A 120 29.53 44.96 -3.20
N LEU A 121 30.30 43.87 -3.09
CA LEU A 121 31.63 43.79 -2.47
C LEU A 121 32.67 43.43 -3.52
#